data_AF-A0A0J5TE92-F1
#
_entry.id   AF-A0A0J5TE92-F1
#
_cell.length_a   1.000
_cell.length_b   1.000
_cell.length_c   1.000
_cell.angle_alpha   90.00
_cell.angle_beta   90.00
_cell.angle_gamma   90.00
#
_symmetry.space_group_name_H-M   'P 1'
#
loop_
_entity.id
_entity.type
_entity.pdbx_description
1 polymer ?
#
loop_
_entity_poly.entity_id
_entity_poly.type
_entity_poly.pdbx_seq_one_letter_code
_entity_poly.pdbx_strand_id
1 'polypeptide(L)'
;MSISNSLSRLALSLTLMAGATAAHAATATYDGTSKNSGNCIPFGCPDSYGTHMGFIYQDIAAFSLSVGDIIAFDTMGVNDYDLSLSLSLGATTTNGGTRVDSNGFLSLGTIAPSTRGDTIMGNFDIQFVATSAFSFAGGGLIVDFENTNGRVRDGASNSGGYNLVSSRNSDFTTGRYYSGRYVGDTSRGSSSSHVGDLRIITADASPYVAGPSAVPLPAGLPLLLLGLGAIGVTRLRRKA
;
A
#
# COMPACT_ATOMS: atom_id res chain seq x y z
N MET A 1 12.56 69.73 33.16
CA MET A 1 13.02 69.19 31.86
C MET A 1 12.38 67.83 31.67
N SER A 2 11.43 67.76 30.74
CA SER A 2 10.65 66.58 30.39
C SER A 2 11.25 65.98 29.11
N ILE A 3 11.57 64.69 29.11
CA ILE A 3 11.69 63.90 27.87
C ILE A 3 11.13 62.50 28.17
N SER A 4 9.84 62.34 27.88
CA SER A 4 9.22 61.05 27.59
C SER A 4 9.76 60.53 26.26
N ASN A 5 10.05 59.23 26.13
CA ASN A 5 9.93 58.56 24.84
C ASN A 5 9.50 57.10 25.01
N SER A 6 8.33 56.87 24.44
CA SER A 6 7.55 55.66 24.24
C SER A 6 8.35 54.53 23.59
N LEU A 7 8.42 53.38 24.27
CA LEU A 7 8.85 52.13 23.66
C LEU A 7 7.64 51.38 23.10
N SER A 8 7.72 51.20 21.79
CA SER A 8 6.77 50.62 20.86
C SER A 8 6.23 49.26 21.29
N ARG A 9 4.91 49.11 21.26
CA ARG A 9 4.23 47.81 21.30
C ARG A 9 4.39 47.13 19.95
N LEU A 10 5.26 46.14 19.87
CA LEU A 10 5.36 45.24 18.72
C LEU A 10 4.23 44.22 18.82
N ALA A 11 3.16 44.41 18.05
CA ALA A 11 2.10 43.41 17.91
C ALA A 11 2.59 42.31 16.97
N LEU A 12 2.91 41.14 17.53
CA LEU A 12 3.24 39.94 16.78
C LEU A 12 1.94 39.29 16.30
N SER A 13 1.50 39.63 15.09
CA SER A 13 0.39 38.92 14.44
C SER A 13 0.85 37.53 14.00
N LEU A 14 0.45 36.52 14.75
CA LEU A 14 0.64 35.12 14.40
C LEU A 14 -0.42 34.74 13.37
N THR A 15 -0.08 34.84 12.08
CA THR A 15 -0.94 34.37 11.00
C THR A 15 -0.91 32.85 10.98
N LEU A 16 -1.93 32.21 11.57
CA LEU A 16 -2.18 30.78 11.44
C LEU A 16 -2.59 30.51 9.99
N MET A 17 -1.63 30.14 9.13
CA MET A 17 -1.93 29.53 7.84
C MET A 17 -2.44 28.11 8.09
N ALA A 18 -3.73 27.99 8.38
CA ALA A 18 -4.46 26.74 8.26
C ALA A 18 -4.57 26.41 6.77
N GLY A 19 -3.51 25.84 6.20
CA GLY A 19 -3.56 25.23 4.89
C GLY A 19 -4.39 23.94 5.00
N ALA A 20 -5.69 24.04 4.74
CA ALA A 20 -6.46 22.88 4.33
C ALA A 20 -5.92 22.45 2.96
N THR A 21 -4.96 21.53 2.96
CA THR A 21 -4.53 20.87 1.74
C THR A 21 -5.72 20.06 1.23
N ALA A 22 -6.23 20.43 0.06
CA ALA A 22 -7.17 19.61 -0.67
C ALA A 22 -6.58 18.19 -0.76
N ALA A 23 -7.33 17.22 -0.23
CA ALA A 23 -7.02 15.81 -0.32
C ALA A 23 -7.12 15.46 -1.82
N HIS A 24 -5.96 15.35 -2.45
CA HIS A 24 -5.81 15.05 -3.86
C HIS A 24 -5.07 13.72 -3.96
N ALA A 25 -5.40 12.99 -5.02
CA ALA A 25 -4.72 11.79 -5.46
C ALA A 25 -3.22 11.84 -5.23
N ALA A 26 -2.72 11.22 -4.16
CA ALA A 26 -1.30 11.04 -3.95
C ALA A 26 -0.92 9.59 -4.21
N THR A 27 -0.32 9.35 -5.39
CA THR A 27 0.52 8.18 -5.60
C THR A 27 1.96 8.58 -5.34
N ALA A 28 2.58 7.98 -4.32
CA ALA A 28 4.01 8.13 -4.05
C ALA A 28 4.72 6.83 -4.39
N THR A 29 5.82 6.90 -5.14
CA THR A 29 6.63 5.73 -5.51
C THR A 29 8.05 5.92 -4.98
N TYR A 30 8.56 4.92 -4.29
CA TYR A 30 9.89 4.85 -3.72
C TYR A 30 10.57 3.61 -4.27
N ASP A 31 11.35 3.79 -5.33
CA ASP A 31 11.95 2.69 -6.06
C ASP A 31 13.47 2.87 -6.17
N GLY A 32 14.19 1.78 -6.32
CA GLY A 32 15.64 1.85 -6.55
C GLY A 32 15.99 1.98 -8.03
N THR A 33 17.21 2.47 -8.24
CA THR A 33 17.70 2.95 -9.54
C THR A 33 18.05 1.85 -10.53
N SER A 34 18.25 0.61 -10.08
CA SER A 34 18.64 -0.50 -10.95
C SER A 34 17.75 -1.71 -10.72
N LYS A 35 16.97 -2.10 -11.72
CA LYS A 35 16.04 -3.23 -11.60
C LYS A 35 16.77 -4.56 -11.80
N ASN A 36 16.53 -5.54 -10.92
CA ASN A 36 16.99 -6.91 -11.11
C ASN A 36 15.78 -7.87 -11.02
N SER A 37 15.92 -9.06 -11.59
CA SER A 37 14.81 -10.00 -11.78
C SER A 37 14.73 -11.08 -10.70
N GLY A 38 14.81 -10.72 -9.41
CA GLY A 38 14.58 -11.72 -8.37
C GLY A 38 13.91 -11.22 -7.10
N ASN A 39 13.19 -12.15 -6.48
CA ASN A 39 12.13 -11.86 -5.52
C ASN A 39 12.21 -12.67 -4.21
N CYS A 40 13.31 -13.36 -3.87
CA CYS A 40 13.41 -14.34 -2.78
C CYS A 40 12.83 -13.86 -1.42
N ILE A 41 13.50 -12.99 -0.65
CA ILE A 41 12.92 -12.52 0.62
C ILE A 41 12.44 -11.08 0.45
N PRO A 42 11.18 -10.75 0.75
CA PRO A 42 10.16 -11.61 1.41
C PRO A 42 9.25 -12.47 0.51
N PHE A 43 9.29 -12.38 -0.83
CA PHE A 43 8.23 -12.96 -1.68
C PHE A 43 8.50 -14.40 -2.20
N GLY A 44 9.64 -14.72 -2.78
CA GLY A 44 9.93 -16.04 -3.37
C GLY A 44 10.35 -17.14 -2.39
N CYS A 45 10.77 -16.81 -1.17
CA CYS A 45 11.26 -17.77 -0.18
C CYS A 45 10.90 -17.38 1.28
N PRO A 46 9.62 -17.03 1.56
CA PRO A 46 9.19 -16.51 2.85
C PRO A 46 9.40 -17.52 3.98
N ASP A 47 9.75 -17.02 5.17
CA ASP A 47 10.01 -17.82 6.38
C ASP A 47 11.18 -18.83 6.23
N SER A 48 12.06 -18.63 5.23
CA SER A 48 13.30 -19.42 5.10
C SER A 48 14.21 -19.30 6.33
N TYR A 49 14.14 -18.18 7.05
CA TYR A 49 14.99 -17.87 8.20
C TYR A 49 14.21 -17.37 9.43
N GLY A 50 12.90 -17.15 9.34
CA GLY A 50 12.03 -16.66 10.43
C GLY A 50 10.74 -16.05 9.90
N THR A 51 9.71 -16.01 10.73
CA THR A 51 8.33 -15.68 10.29
C THR A 51 8.16 -14.21 9.90
N HIS A 52 8.99 -13.32 10.45
CA HIS A 52 9.01 -11.89 10.11
C HIS A 52 10.19 -11.52 9.23
N MET A 53 9.93 -10.75 8.18
CA MET A 53 10.91 -10.21 7.24
C MET A 53 10.48 -8.79 6.85
N GLY A 54 11.38 -7.96 6.36
CA GLY A 54 10.96 -6.60 6.00
C GLY A 54 12.05 -5.67 5.55
N PHE A 55 11.64 -4.44 5.29
CA PHE A 55 12.48 -3.35 4.80
C PHE A 55 12.45 -2.16 5.75
N ILE A 56 13.56 -1.44 5.80
CA ILE A 56 13.73 -0.22 6.56
C ILE A 56 13.96 0.91 5.57
N TYR A 57 13.05 1.85 5.54
CA TYR A 57 13.06 2.99 4.66
C TYR A 57 13.51 4.27 5.36
N GLN A 58 14.00 5.22 4.58
CA GLN A 58 14.32 6.59 4.96
C GLN A 58 13.70 7.58 3.97
N ASP A 59 13.59 8.83 4.39
CA ASP A 59 13.16 9.95 3.55
C ASP A 59 11.79 9.72 2.88
N ILE A 60 10.92 8.94 3.53
CA ILE A 60 9.56 8.72 3.09
C ILE A 60 8.75 9.98 3.40
N ALA A 61 8.01 10.50 2.42
CA ALA A 61 7.16 11.66 2.63
C ALA A 61 6.04 11.35 3.64
N ALA A 62 5.50 12.38 4.29
CA ALA A 62 4.33 12.22 5.14
C ALA A 62 3.14 11.71 4.32
N PHE A 63 2.36 10.80 4.89
CA PHE A 63 1.12 10.30 4.28
C PHE A 63 0.12 9.88 5.35
N SER A 64 -1.14 9.77 4.97
CA SER A 64 -2.17 9.14 5.79
C SER A 64 -2.93 8.14 4.95
N LEU A 65 -3.10 6.93 5.48
CA LEU A 65 -3.91 5.87 4.89
C LEU A 65 -5.28 5.87 5.56
N SER A 66 -6.32 5.87 4.75
CA SER A 66 -7.68 5.48 5.14
C SER A 66 -7.91 4.00 4.86
N VAL A 67 -8.97 3.44 5.45
CA VAL A 67 -9.41 2.08 5.09
C VAL A 67 -9.74 2.04 3.60
N GLY A 68 -9.17 1.07 2.88
CA GLY A 68 -9.29 0.94 1.43
C GLY A 68 -8.09 1.46 0.63
N ASP A 69 -7.21 2.26 1.23
CA ASP A 69 -5.97 2.70 0.60
C ASP A 69 -5.01 1.52 0.39
N ILE A 70 -4.04 1.67 -0.51
CA ILE A 70 -3.18 0.56 -0.92
C ILE A 70 -1.71 0.89 -0.64
N ILE A 71 -1.03 -0.07 -0.03
CA ILE A 71 0.42 -0.18 -0.03
C ILE A 71 0.79 -1.32 -0.97
N ALA A 72 1.59 -1.03 -1.99
CA ALA A 72 1.96 -1.99 -3.01
C ALA A 72 3.48 -2.16 -3.10
N PHE A 73 3.89 -3.37 -3.46
CA PHE A 73 5.28 -3.75 -3.69
C PHE A 73 5.43 -4.40 -5.05
N ASP A 74 6.58 -4.21 -5.66
CA ASP A 74 6.93 -4.85 -6.92
C ASP A 74 7.80 -6.08 -6.66
N THR A 75 7.37 -7.24 -7.17
CA THR A 75 8.18 -8.46 -7.11
C THR A 75 9.22 -8.54 -8.21
N MET A 76 9.11 -7.71 -9.26
CA MET A 76 10.00 -7.70 -10.43
C MET A 76 10.04 -9.04 -11.21
N GLY A 77 9.13 -9.98 -10.90
CA GLY A 77 9.01 -11.29 -11.52
C GLY A 77 8.04 -12.21 -10.76
N VAL A 78 7.35 -13.09 -11.50
CA VAL A 78 6.34 -14.01 -10.92
C VAL A 78 6.96 -14.88 -9.83
N ASN A 79 6.31 -14.92 -8.67
CA ASN A 79 6.63 -15.93 -7.66
C ASN A 79 6.14 -17.30 -8.16
N ASP A 80 6.99 -18.30 -8.04
CA ASP A 80 6.66 -19.71 -8.29
C ASP A 80 5.87 -20.35 -7.14
N TYR A 81 5.70 -19.63 -6.02
CA TYR A 81 4.93 -20.04 -4.85
C TYR A 81 3.77 -19.10 -4.52
N ASP A 82 2.78 -19.67 -3.85
CA ASP A 82 1.64 -18.97 -3.28
C ASP A 82 2.05 -18.18 -2.03
N LEU A 83 1.90 -16.86 -2.09
CA LEU A 83 2.12 -15.98 -0.95
C LEU A 83 0.93 -15.99 0.00
N SER A 84 1.23 -15.88 1.30
CA SER A 84 0.28 -15.44 2.31
C SER A 84 1.03 -14.59 3.33
N LEU A 85 0.90 -13.28 3.19
CA LEU A 85 1.64 -12.29 3.97
C LEU A 85 0.67 -11.33 4.66
N SER A 86 0.95 -11.03 5.92
CA SER A 86 0.39 -9.89 6.62
C SER A 86 1.40 -8.77 6.67
N LEU A 87 0.95 -7.53 6.50
CA LEU A 87 1.78 -6.33 6.49
C LEU A 87 1.55 -5.51 7.75
N SER A 88 2.63 -5.11 8.41
CA SER A 88 2.63 -4.14 9.50
C SER A 88 3.55 -2.97 9.18
N LEU A 89 3.14 -1.77 9.60
CA LEU A 89 3.90 -0.53 9.42
C LEU A 89 4.29 0.05 10.78
N GLY A 90 5.51 0.56 10.89
CA GLY A 90 6.00 1.22 12.09
C GLY A 90 6.86 2.44 11.74
N ALA A 91 6.53 3.59 12.30
CA ALA A 91 7.37 4.78 12.18
C ALA A 91 8.64 4.60 13.03
N THR A 92 9.78 5.04 12.52
CA THR A 92 11.05 4.91 13.25
C THR A 92 11.34 6.15 14.11
N THR A 93 12.05 5.93 15.22
CA THR A 93 12.56 7.01 16.09
C THR A 93 13.61 7.89 15.42
N THR A 94 14.28 7.40 14.38
CA THR A 94 15.34 8.10 13.64
C THR A 94 15.18 7.74 12.18
N ASN A 95 15.23 8.73 11.28
CA ASN A 95 15.13 8.50 9.84
C ASN A 95 16.11 7.41 9.37
N GLY A 96 15.60 6.36 8.73
CA GLY A 96 16.38 5.19 8.31
C GLY A 96 16.83 4.24 9.44
N GLY A 97 16.38 4.45 10.67
CA GLY A 97 16.74 3.68 11.85
C GLY A 97 15.96 2.37 12.00
N THR A 98 16.42 1.52 12.91
CA THR A 98 15.87 0.17 13.11
C THR A 98 14.91 0.04 14.29
N ARG A 99 14.65 1.15 14.99
CA ARG A 99 13.80 1.19 16.20
C ARG A 99 12.51 1.94 15.91
N VAL A 100 11.39 1.25 16.07
CA VAL A 100 10.06 1.85 16.01
C VAL A 100 9.84 2.86 17.14
N ASP A 101 9.03 3.88 16.88
CA ASP A 101 8.64 4.88 17.86
C ASP A 101 7.68 4.31 18.92
N SER A 102 7.21 5.17 19.82
CA SER A 102 6.30 4.78 20.90
C SER A 102 4.91 4.35 20.44
N ASN A 103 4.53 4.62 19.19
CA ASN A 103 3.25 4.16 18.63
C ASN A 103 3.31 2.68 18.23
N GLY A 104 4.51 2.12 18.09
CA GLY A 104 4.72 0.73 17.74
C GLY A 104 4.31 0.41 16.30
N PHE A 105 4.02 -0.88 16.05
CA PHE A 105 3.57 -1.34 14.75
C PHE A 105 2.05 -1.40 14.68
N LEU A 106 1.52 -0.96 13.54
CA LEU A 106 0.13 -1.17 13.16
C LEU A 106 0.05 -2.27 12.09
N SER A 107 -0.74 -3.30 12.34
CA SER A 107 -1.14 -4.26 11.31
C SER A 107 -2.03 -3.57 10.29
N LEU A 108 -1.60 -3.51 9.04
CA LEU A 108 -2.29 -2.80 7.97
C LEU A 108 -3.29 -3.70 7.25
N GLY A 109 -2.88 -4.90 6.85
CA GLY A 109 -3.71 -5.81 6.07
C GLY A 109 -2.98 -7.08 5.66
N THR A 110 -3.69 -8.00 5.02
CA THR A 110 -3.19 -9.28 4.53
C THR A 110 -3.54 -9.42 3.06
N ILE A 111 -2.62 -9.91 2.24
CA ILE A 111 -2.91 -10.24 0.84
C ILE A 111 -3.85 -11.44 0.76
N ALA A 112 -4.58 -11.57 -0.36
CA ALA A 112 -5.36 -12.76 -0.60
C ALA A 112 -4.45 -14.01 -0.60
N PRO A 113 -4.89 -15.15 -0.01
CA PRO A 113 -4.15 -16.40 -0.12
C PRO A 113 -3.89 -16.76 -1.58
N SER A 114 -2.77 -17.41 -1.85
CA SER A 114 -2.38 -17.84 -3.21
C SER A 114 -2.09 -16.71 -4.20
N THR A 115 -1.77 -15.52 -3.70
CA THR A 115 -1.24 -14.42 -4.54
C THR A 115 0.18 -14.76 -4.99
N ARG A 116 0.50 -14.56 -6.27
CA ARG A 116 1.86 -14.78 -6.81
C ARG A 116 2.53 -13.55 -7.40
N GLY A 117 1.79 -12.47 -7.53
CA GLY A 117 2.21 -11.35 -8.37
C GLY A 117 2.08 -11.67 -9.87
N ASP A 118 2.66 -10.82 -10.72
CA ASP A 118 2.70 -11.01 -12.17
C ASP A 118 4.13 -10.78 -12.75
N THR A 119 4.25 -10.78 -14.08
CA THR A 119 5.58 -10.66 -14.76
C THR A 119 5.95 -9.22 -15.14
N ILE A 120 5.10 -8.25 -14.84
CA ILE A 120 5.21 -6.90 -15.35
C ILE A 120 6.01 -6.04 -14.37
N MET A 121 7.31 -5.93 -14.61
CA MET A 121 8.20 -5.06 -13.81
C MET A 121 7.67 -3.61 -13.75
N GLY A 122 7.61 -3.04 -12.54
CA GLY A 122 7.23 -1.65 -12.29
C GLY A 122 5.72 -1.43 -12.09
N ASN A 123 4.90 -2.48 -12.10
CA ASN A 123 3.46 -2.37 -11.92
C ASN A 123 2.99 -2.53 -10.46
N PHE A 124 3.86 -2.95 -9.53
CA PHE A 124 3.56 -3.11 -8.10
C PHE A 124 2.40 -4.08 -7.87
N ASP A 125 2.67 -5.33 -8.21
CA ASP A 125 1.75 -6.46 -8.31
C ASP A 125 1.31 -7.05 -6.96
N ILE A 126 2.05 -6.81 -5.88
CA ILE A 126 1.67 -7.25 -4.53
C ILE A 126 1.05 -6.10 -3.76
N GLN A 127 -0.27 -6.16 -3.54
CA GLN A 127 -1.04 -5.05 -2.98
C GLN A 127 -1.71 -5.42 -1.66
N PHE A 128 -1.43 -4.62 -0.64
CA PHE A 128 -2.08 -4.70 0.67
C PHE A 128 -3.10 -3.58 0.80
N VAL A 129 -4.36 -3.96 0.96
CA VAL A 129 -5.46 -3.01 1.23
C VAL A 129 -5.47 -2.69 2.72
N ALA A 130 -5.42 -1.41 3.06
CA ALA A 130 -5.50 -0.92 4.41
C ALA A 130 -6.84 -1.27 5.05
N THR A 131 -6.79 -2.04 6.13
CA THR A 131 -7.95 -2.40 6.96
C THR A 131 -8.09 -1.50 8.19
N SER A 132 -7.09 -0.67 8.44
CA SER A 132 -7.03 0.31 9.53
C SER A 132 -6.42 1.61 9.03
N ALA A 133 -6.81 2.73 9.64
CA ALA A 133 -6.21 4.02 9.33
C ALA A 133 -4.78 4.11 9.90
N PHE A 134 -3.87 4.74 9.16
CA PHE A 134 -2.48 4.94 9.57
C PHE A 134 -2.05 6.37 9.23
N SER A 135 -1.44 7.08 10.17
CA SER A 135 -0.90 8.42 9.91
C SER A 135 0.60 8.41 10.11
N PHE A 136 1.33 8.90 9.13
CA PHE A 136 2.78 8.93 9.10
C PHE A 136 3.28 10.35 8.85
N ALA A 137 4.09 10.86 9.77
CA ALA A 137 4.61 12.23 9.71
C ALA A 137 5.77 12.41 8.71
N GLY A 138 6.24 11.34 8.08
CA GLY A 138 7.42 11.34 7.22
C GLY A 138 8.70 10.88 7.94
N GLY A 139 9.76 10.65 7.17
CA GLY A 139 11.05 10.19 7.66
C GLY A 139 11.26 8.68 7.49
N GLY A 140 11.64 7.99 8.56
CA GLY A 140 11.96 6.56 8.48
C GLY A 140 10.76 5.67 8.79
N LEU A 141 10.59 4.62 7.99
CA LEU A 141 9.47 3.69 8.04
C LEU A 141 10.00 2.25 8.03
N ILE A 142 9.49 1.39 8.92
CA ILE A 142 9.70 -0.05 8.84
C ILE A 142 8.43 -0.68 8.27
N VAL A 143 8.64 -1.54 7.27
CA VAL A 143 7.62 -2.39 6.67
C VAL A 143 7.96 -3.82 7.07
N ASP A 144 7.08 -4.43 7.85
CA ASP A 144 7.22 -5.81 8.32
C ASP A 144 6.19 -6.71 7.64
N PHE A 145 6.66 -7.85 7.13
CA PHE A 145 5.85 -8.91 6.58
C PHE A 145 5.92 -10.12 7.50
N GLU A 146 4.75 -10.62 7.90
CA GLU A 146 4.60 -11.91 8.55
C GLU A 146 4.11 -12.95 7.54
N ASN A 147 4.85 -14.05 7.38
CA ASN A 147 4.37 -15.18 6.58
C ASN A 147 3.39 -16.03 7.39
N THR A 148 2.16 -16.11 6.91
CA THR A 148 1.05 -16.82 7.57
C THR A 148 0.84 -18.24 7.01
N ASN A 149 1.54 -18.63 5.94
CA ASN A 149 1.49 -19.97 5.37
C ASN A 149 2.57 -20.92 5.95
N GLY A 150 3.41 -20.43 6.87
CA GLY A 150 4.57 -21.17 7.37
C GLY A 150 5.68 -21.36 6.32
N ARG A 151 6.78 -22.01 6.72
CA ARG A 151 8.02 -22.05 5.95
C ARG A 151 7.86 -22.63 4.55
N VAL A 152 8.13 -21.80 3.54
CA VAL A 152 8.29 -22.23 2.15
C VAL A 152 9.78 -22.40 1.88
N ARG A 153 10.19 -23.61 1.51
CA ARG A 153 11.55 -23.87 1.00
C ARG A 153 11.50 -23.79 -0.51
N ASP A 154 12.38 -22.97 -1.08
CA ASP A 154 12.63 -22.96 -2.50
C ASP A 154 13.02 -24.38 -2.97
N GLY A 155 12.17 -24.96 -3.81
CA GLY A 155 12.27 -26.31 -4.35
C GLY A 155 13.10 -26.40 -5.63
N ALA A 156 13.58 -25.29 -6.19
CA ALA A 156 14.40 -25.31 -7.39
C ALA A 156 15.89 -25.35 -7.04
N SER A 157 16.50 -26.52 -7.15
CA SER A 157 17.95 -26.72 -7.12
C SER A 157 18.71 -26.11 -8.32
N ASN A 158 18.22 -25.01 -8.90
CA ASN A 158 18.88 -24.27 -9.97
C ASN A 158 19.30 -22.89 -9.47
N SER A 159 20.47 -22.86 -8.82
CA SER A 159 21.60 -21.99 -9.17
C SER A 159 21.26 -20.76 -10.03
N GLY A 160 20.72 -19.72 -9.40
CA GLY A 160 20.43 -18.45 -10.06
C GLY A 160 20.30 -17.26 -9.12
N GLY A 161 20.82 -17.38 -7.90
CA GLY A 161 20.83 -16.32 -6.90
C GLY A 161 19.58 -16.34 -6.04
N TYR A 162 19.79 -16.35 -4.72
CA TYR A 162 18.90 -15.71 -3.77
C TYR A 162 18.80 -14.23 -4.13
N ASN A 163 18.21 -13.92 -5.28
CA ASN A 163 18.00 -12.56 -5.73
C ASN A 163 16.80 -12.10 -4.93
N LEU A 164 17.14 -11.26 -3.97
CA LEU A 164 16.24 -10.74 -2.97
C LEU A 164 15.39 -9.70 -3.66
N VAL A 165 14.08 -9.64 -3.33
CA VAL A 165 13.16 -8.60 -3.81
C VAL A 165 13.91 -7.31 -3.78
N SER A 166 14.23 -6.75 -4.96
CA SER A 166 14.61 -5.36 -5.12
C SER A 166 15.40 -4.95 -6.34
N SER A 167 15.20 -3.70 -6.69
CA SER A 167 16.22 -2.89 -7.31
C SER A 167 17.51 -2.74 -6.45
N ARG A 168 18.70 -2.64 -7.05
CA ARG A 168 19.90 -2.25 -6.28
C ARG A 168 19.94 -0.73 -6.17
N ASN A 169 20.47 -0.25 -5.04
CA ASN A 169 20.72 1.17 -4.75
C ASN A 169 19.44 2.02 -4.81
N SER A 170 18.73 2.10 -3.68
CA SER A 170 17.70 3.12 -3.45
C SER A 170 18.19 4.09 -2.39
N ASP A 171 17.95 5.37 -2.65
CA ASP A 171 18.17 6.42 -1.66
C ASP A 171 17.15 6.36 -0.51
N PHE A 172 16.07 5.58 -0.67
CA PHE A 172 14.97 5.49 0.29
C PHE A 172 15.03 4.25 1.19
N THR A 173 16.03 3.38 1.06
CA THR A 173 16.12 2.14 1.88
C THR A 173 17.47 2.01 2.54
N THR A 174 17.48 1.91 3.86
CA THR A 174 18.71 1.76 4.65
C THR A 174 19.02 0.32 4.98
N GLY A 175 18.02 -0.55 4.94
CA GLY A 175 18.25 -1.94 5.27
C GLY A 175 17.06 -2.85 5.04
N ARG A 176 17.35 -4.12 5.25
CA ARG A 176 16.42 -5.21 5.14
C ARG A 176 16.79 -6.26 6.17
N TYR A 177 15.79 -6.87 6.77
CA TYR A 177 15.95 -8.02 7.65
C TYR A 177 15.18 -9.20 7.08
N TYR A 178 15.77 -10.37 7.25
CA TYR A 178 15.30 -11.61 6.64
C TYR A 178 14.82 -12.62 7.67
N SER A 179 14.89 -12.26 8.96
CA SER A 179 14.49 -13.11 10.08
C SER A 179 14.27 -12.25 11.32
N GLY A 180 13.01 -12.15 11.75
CA GLY A 180 12.61 -11.58 13.02
C GLY A 180 11.79 -12.58 13.83
N ARG A 181 11.94 -12.57 15.15
CA ARG A 181 11.12 -13.41 16.07
C ARG A 181 9.71 -12.85 16.27
N TYR A 182 9.56 -11.54 16.11
CA TYR A 182 8.33 -10.78 16.27
C TYR A 182 8.37 -9.57 15.34
N VAL A 183 7.23 -8.92 15.13
CA VAL A 183 7.11 -7.71 14.29
C VAL A 183 8.17 -6.66 14.67
N GLY A 184 8.96 -6.23 13.71
CA GLY A 184 10.02 -5.23 13.91
C GLY A 184 11.29 -5.75 14.57
N ASP A 185 11.46 -7.06 14.78
CA ASP A 185 12.76 -7.65 15.14
C ASP A 185 13.71 -7.60 13.94
N THR A 186 14.44 -6.49 13.85
CA THR A 186 15.41 -6.21 12.79
C THR A 186 16.81 -6.77 13.08
N SER A 187 16.98 -7.60 14.12
CA SER A 187 18.30 -8.04 14.61
C SER A 187 19.07 -8.93 13.63
N ARG A 188 18.37 -9.53 12.64
CA ARG A 188 18.98 -10.40 11.62
C ARG A 188 18.73 -9.86 10.22
N GLY A 189 19.47 -8.80 9.91
CA GLY A 189 19.43 -8.07 8.64
C GLY A 189 20.59 -7.07 8.54
N SER A 190 21.04 -6.73 7.33
CA SER A 190 22.07 -5.66 7.17
C SER A 190 22.34 -5.15 5.74
N SER A 191 21.55 -5.49 4.72
CA SER A 191 21.86 -5.06 3.34
C SER A 191 20.95 -3.93 2.86
N SER A 192 21.53 -2.78 2.50
CA SER A 192 20.86 -1.72 1.72
C SER A 192 20.87 -1.98 0.21
N SER A 193 21.65 -2.97 -0.24
CA SER A 193 21.73 -3.36 -1.65
C SER A 193 20.45 -4.03 -2.18
N HIS A 194 19.47 -4.26 -1.31
CA HIS A 194 18.19 -4.87 -1.64
C HIS A 194 17.02 -4.11 -1.00
N VAL A 195 16.26 -3.43 -1.85
CA VAL A 195 15.12 -2.53 -1.65
C VAL A 195 13.76 -3.08 -2.10
N GLY A 196 12.79 -3.25 -1.20
CA GLY A 196 11.41 -3.43 -1.63
C GLY A 196 10.92 -2.15 -2.31
N ASP A 197 10.74 -2.16 -3.63
CA ASP A 197 10.13 -1.01 -4.32
C ASP A 197 8.73 -0.82 -3.73
N LEU A 198 8.46 0.37 -3.18
CA LEU A 198 7.25 0.69 -2.42
C LEU A 198 6.41 1.72 -3.18
N ARG A 199 5.11 1.46 -3.31
CA ARG A 199 4.13 2.43 -3.81
C ARG A 199 3.02 2.61 -2.79
N ILE A 200 2.69 3.86 -2.52
CA ILE A 200 1.61 4.28 -1.64
C ILE A 200 0.52 4.91 -2.51
N ILE A 201 -0.70 4.42 -2.38
CA ILE A 201 -1.86 4.87 -3.15
C ILE A 201 -2.96 5.20 -2.15
N THR A 202 -3.19 6.48 -1.90
CA THR A 202 -4.32 6.92 -1.06
C THR A 202 -5.60 7.02 -1.88
N ALA A 203 -6.78 6.91 -1.28
CA ALA A 203 -8.08 6.85 -1.97
C ALA A 203 -8.41 8.09 -2.81
N ASP A 204 -7.69 9.21 -2.62
CA ASP A 204 -7.84 10.29 -3.59
C ASP A 204 -7.20 9.92 -4.95
N ALA A 205 -6.37 8.86 -5.01
CA ALA A 205 -5.38 8.52 -6.06
C ALA A 205 -5.57 7.19 -6.78
N SER A 206 -6.77 6.66 -6.90
CA SER A 206 -7.03 5.64 -7.92
C SER A 206 -8.53 5.49 -8.16
N PRO A 207 -8.99 5.31 -9.41
CA PRO A 207 -10.34 4.88 -9.70
C PRO A 207 -10.46 3.40 -9.29
N TYR A 208 -10.59 3.13 -7.99
CA TYR A 208 -11.20 1.88 -7.59
C TYR A 208 -12.67 1.95 -8.03
N VAL A 209 -12.95 1.36 -9.20
CA VAL A 209 -14.30 0.95 -9.56
C VAL A 209 -14.67 -0.12 -8.55
N ALA A 210 -15.26 0.30 -7.43
CA ALA A 210 -16.11 -0.58 -6.66
C ALA A 210 -17.05 -1.22 -7.67
N GLY A 211 -17.04 -2.57 -7.76
CA GLY A 211 -17.99 -3.30 -8.60
C GLY A 211 -19.40 -2.72 -8.43
N PRO A 212 -20.24 -2.71 -9.48
CA PRO A 212 -21.38 -1.81 -9.59
C PRO A 212 -22.14 -1.79 -8.28
N SER A 213 -22.04 -0.66 -7.57
CA SER A 213 -22.91 -0.39 -6.42
C SER A 213 -24.32 -0.60 -6.92
N ALA A 214 -25.07 -1.51 -6.29
CA ALA A 214 -26.46 -1.75 -6.64
C ALA A 214 -27.15 -0.38 -6.72
N VAL A 215 -27.57 -0.02 -7.93
CA VAL A 215 -28.27 1.25 -8.16
C VAL A 215 -29.47 1.23 -7.22
N PRO A 216 -29.60 2.18 -6.28
CA PRO A 216 -30.82 2.32 -5.52
C PRO A 216 -31.91 2.58 -6.54
N LEU A 217 -32.86 1.64 -6.67
CA LEU A 217 -34.07 1.88 -7.44
C LEU A 217 -34.66 3.19 -6.91
N PRO A 218 -34.88 4.21 -7.76
CA PRO A 218 -35.51 5.43 -7.31
C PRO A 218 -36.86 5.06 -6.70
N ALA A 219 -37.00 5.32 -5.41
CA ALA A 219 -38.27 5.21 -4.70
C ALA A 219 -39.22 6.26 -5.26
N GLY A 220 -39.94 5.92 -6.34
CA GLY A 220 -40.88 6.84 -6.95
C GLY A 220 -41.09 6.64 -8.43
N LEU A 221 -41.61 5.49 -8.83
CA LEU A 221 -42.37 5.37 -10.07
C LEU A 221 -43.65 4.60 -9.75
N PRO A 222 -44.81 5.28 -9.56
CA PRO A 222 -46.08 4.59 -9.50
C PRO A 222 -46.30 3.91 -10.86
N LEU A 223 -46.53 2.58 -10.83
CA LEU A 223 -47.03 1.83 -11.97
C LEU A 223 -48.33 2.46 -12.44
N LEU A 224 -48.26 3.24 -13.53
CA LEU A 224 -49.43 3.66 -14.28
C LEU A 224 -49.85 2.47 -15.16
N LEU A 225 -50.67 1.58 -14.59
CA LEU A 225 -51.45 0.60 -15.37
C LEU A 225 -52.48 1.39 -16.20
N LEU A 226 -52.08 1.84 -17.38
CA LEU A 226 -53.01 2.25 -18.43
C LEU A 226 -53.31 1.03 -19.30
N GLY A 227 -54.55 0.56 -19.19
CA GLY A 227 -55.12 -0.39 -20.13
C GLY A 227 -55.24 0.22 -21.52
N LEU A 228 -54.78 -0.53 -22.52
CA LEU A 228 -55.40 -0.61 -23.83
C LEU A 228 -55.89 -2.06 -23.93
N GLY A 229 -57.18 -2.34 -24.05
CA GLY A 229 -58.08 -1.74 -25.03
C GLY A 229 -58.30 -2.80 -26.10
N ALA A 230 -59.31 -3.65 -25.87
CA ALA A 230 -59.79 -4.61 -26.84
C ALA A 230 -60.26 -3.89 -28.11
N ILE A 231 -59.74 -4.27 -29.28
CA ILE A 231 -60.42 -4.10 -30.57
C ILE A 231 -60.24 -5.40 -31.34
N GLY A 232 -61.37 -6.01 -31.69
CA GLY A 232 -61.45 -7.33 -32.30
C GLY A 232 -61.40 -7.35 -33.83
N VAL A 233 -61.42 -8.60 -34.30
CA VAL A 233 -62.09 -9.12 -35.50
C VAL A 233 -61.79 -8.43 -36.84
N THR A 234 -61.10 -9.14 -37.74
CA THR A 234 -61.72 -9.58 -39.01
C THR A 234 -60.90 -10.66 -39.73
N ARG A 235 -61.64 -11.64 -40.27
CA ARG A 235 -61.20 -12.74 -41.13
C ARG A 235 -60.76 -12.24 -42.52
N LEU A 236 -59.81 -12.93 -43.18
CA LEU A 236 -59.91 -13.23 -44.62
C LEU A 236 -58.99 -14.36 -45.10
N ARG A 237 -59.59 -15.54 -45.24
CA ARG A 237 -59.53 -16.54 -46.34
C ARG A 237 -58.52 -16.32 -47.51
N ARG A 238 -57.67 -17.35 -47.71
CA ARG A 238 -57.68 -18.38 -48.82
C ARG A 238 -56.55 -18.39 -49.88
N LYS A 239 -56.17 -19.64 -50.21
CA LYS A 239 -55.49 -20.25 -51.38
C LYS A 239 -53.96 -20.29 -51.29
N ALA A 240 -53.28 -21.40 -51.59
CA ALA A 240 -53.64 -22.63 -52.33
C ALA A 240 -53.41 -23.90 -51.50
#